data_AF-A0A7C9VWZ4-F1
#
_entry.id   AF-A0A7C9VWZ4-F1
#
_cell.length_a   1.000
_cell.length_b   1.000
_cell.length_c   1.000
_cell.angle_alpha   90.00
_cell.angle_beta   90.00
_cell.angle_gamma   90.00
#
_symmetry.space_group_name_H-M   'P 1'
#
loop_
_entity.id
_entity.type
_entity.pdbx_description
1 polymer ?
#
loop_
_entity_poly.entity_id
_entity_poly.type
_entity_poly.pdbx_seq_one_letter_code
_entity_poly.pdbx_strand_id
1 'polypeptide(L)'
;MNKLLPAMLVLAAAVIAPTQTAQATETAAITAPVMGWNSWNRFGCNINESLIRATADAIVANDLDDLGYRYVNIDDCWMASTRDGQGRLQPHPTRFPAGIKALADYVHARGLKLGIYSSAGTRTCQGYPASLDHETVDAQTFAAWGVDLLKYDNCNNEGRPTVERYKKMGDALKATGRPIVYSICNWGEDSPWVFGPQVGGDYWRTTGDISDNWNSAMSLLDQQAGREPFARKGAYNDPDMLEVGNGGMTTTEYVSHFSLWSLLSSPLLLGNDLRSMNSTTLGIIRNKDVIDVNQDWGGSQGRRIRDDGTGEIWAKPMSDGSVAVVLFNRGSAAATISTSAAELGLAGSSSYGLRNLWTGGTSSSTGAISASVAAHGVVMYRVSRTGTLAAGPAAGTHQAGDMTWQASSNGWGPAERNRSNGEQAAGDGRTLTINGTTYSQGIGVHADSAVHLYLGRACGRFTAQVGVDDEVTNGSASVRFLVYGDGTLLADSGVKTASQGPSTLTVPTTGHATLELRVTDARNGISYDHADWGAPTLTCG
;
A
#
# COMPACT_ATOMS: atom_id res chain seq x y z
N MET A 1 -55.12 75.52 -1.40
CA MET A 1 -55.10 74.14 -0.86
C MET A 1 -54.06 73.34 -1.63
N ASN A 2 -52.78 73.42 -1.23
CA ASN A 2 -51.71 72.62 -1.82
C ASN A 2 -51.43 71.44 -0.88
N LYS A 3 -51.74 70.22 -1.31
CA LYS A 3 -51.50 69.00 -0.55
C LYS A 3 -50.09 68.47 -0.86
N LEU A 4 -49.31 68.30 0.21
CA LEU A 4 -48.03 67.62 0.26
C LEU A 4 -48.20 66.12 -0.07
N LEU A 5 -47.31 65.57 -0.90
CA LEU A 5 -47.09 64.13 -1.08
C LEU A 5 -45.86 63.70 -0.27
N PRO A 6 -45.89 62.56 0.44
CA PRO A 6 -44.74 62.06 1.17
C PRO A 6 -43.83 61.22 0.25
N ALA A 7 -42.52 61.37 0.41
CA ALA A 7 -41.52 60.53 -0.23
C ALA A 7 -41.42 59.17 0.49
N MET A 8 -41.66 58.08 -0.23
CA MET A 8 -41.38 56.71 0.24
C MET A 8 -39.89 56.40 0.05
N LEU A 9 -39.21 56.12 1.15
CA LEU A 9 -37.86 55.54 1.18
C LEU A 9 -37.98 54.04 0.86
N VAL A 10 -37.36 53.58 -0.23
CA VAL A 10 -37.23 52.15 -0.53
C VAL A 10 -35.94 51.63 0.11
N LEU A 11 -36.07 50.81 1.16
CA LEU A 11 -34.95 50.06 1.73
C LEU A 11 -34.70 48.83 0.83
N ALA A 12 -33.57 48.80 0.12
CA ALA A 12 -33.11 47.61 -0.58
C ALA A 12 -32.45 46.66 0.44
N ALA A 13 -33.11 45.55 0.76
CA ALA A 13 -32.52 44.46 1.54
C ALA A 13 -31.52 43.69 0.66
N ALA A 14 -30.23 43.78 0.98
CA ALA A 14 -29.20 42.97 0.34
C ALA A 14 -29.34 41.51 0.80
N VAL A 15 -29.74 40.64 -0.11
CA VAL A 15 -29.74 39.18 0.11
C VAL A 15 -28.29 38.71 0.06
N ILE A 16 -27.70 38.46 1.22
CA ILE A 16 -26.38 37.82 1.33
C ILE A 16 -26.60 36.32 1.11
N ALA A 17 -26.26 35.82 -0.08
CA ALA A 17 -26.20 34.39 -0.33
C ALA A 17 -25.03 33.78 0.47
N PRO A 18 -25.21 32.63 1.14
CA PRO A 18 -24.11 31.96 1.82
C PRO A 18 -23.08 31.50 0.78
N THR A 19 -21.84 31.99 0.91
CA THR A 19 -20.69 31.46 0.18
C THR A 19 -20.49 30.00 0.57
N GLN A 20 -20.82 29.08 -0.33
CA GLN A 20 -20.34 27.71 -0.27
C GLN A 20 -18.81 27.76 -0.39
N THR A 21 -18.12 27.57 0.72
CA THR A 21 -16.72 27.17 0.71
C THR A 21 -16.64 25.85 -0.04
N ALA A 22 -16.05 25.87 -1.24
CA ALA A 22 -15.65 24.65 -1.92
C ALA A 22 -14.74 23.88 -0.96
N GLN A 23 -15.21 22.73 -0.46
CA GLN A 23 -14.31 21.74 0.12
C GLN A 23 -13.28 21.45 -0.96
N ALA A 24 -12.00 21.65 -0.66
CA ALA A 24 -10.94 21.11 -1.48
C ALA A 24 -11.21 19.62 -1.61
N THR A 25 -11.62 19.17 -2.78
CA THR A 25 -11.70 17.74 -3.09
C THR A 25 -10.30 17.21 -2.87
N GLU A 26 -10.10 16.45 -1.79
CA GLU A 26 -8.95 15.56 -1.68
C GLU A 26 -8.86 14.82 -3.02
N THR A 27 -7.70 14.95 -3.68
CA THR A 27 -7.34 14.09 -4.81
C THR A 27 -7.59 12.66 -4.35
N ALA A 28 -8.53 11.97 -5.00
CA ALA A 28 -8.98 10.66 -4.52
C ALA A 28 -7.78 9.71 -4.40
N ALA A 29 -7.44 9.34 -3.17
CA ALA A 29 -6.35 8.42 -2.87
C ALA A 29 -6.58 7.07 -3.57
N ILE A 30 -5.50 6.41 -4.00
CA ILE A 30 -5.62 5.06 -4.55
C ILE A 30 -6.18 4.11 -3.48
N THR A 31 -7.09 3.21 -3.85
CA THR A 31 -7.75 2.31 -2.88
C THR A 31 -7.22 0.88 -2.94
N ALA A 32 -6.37 0.58 -3.92
CA ALA A 32 -5.70 -0.70 -4.15
C ALA A 32 -4.31 -0.41 -4.78
N PRO A 33 -3.36 -1.36 -4.74
CA PRO A 33 -2.08 -1.20 -5.40
C PRO A 33 -2.25 -0.90 -6.90
N VAL A 34 -1.42 -0.01 -7.42
CA VAL A 34 -1.44 0.38 -8.84
C VAL A 34 -1.11 -0.84 -9.71
N MET A 35 -1.89 -1.03 -10.78
CA MET A 35 -1.61 -2.03 -11.81
C MET A 35 -1.44 -1.36 -13.17
N GLY A 36 -0.44 -1.78 -13.93
CA GLY A 36 -0.16 -1.17 -15.22
C GLY A 36 1.08 -1.75 -15.88
N TRP A 37 1.75 -0.91 -16.64
CA TRP A 37 2.97 -1.22 -17.37
C TRP A 37 3.94 -0.05 -17.28
N ASN A 38 5.23 -0.33 -17.29
CA ASN A 38 6.30 0.66 -17.37
C ASN A 38 7.31 0.28 -18.47
N SER A 39 7.80 1.28 -19.21
CA SER A 39 8.69 1.07 -20.34
C SER A 39 10.12 0.62 -20.01
N TRP A 40 10.58 0.77 -18.77
CA TRP A 40 12.00 0.73 -18.45
C TRP A 40 12.67 -0.64 -18.64
N ASN A 41 12.21 -1.67 -17.94
CA ASN A 41 12.93 -2.96 -17.87
C ASN A 41 13.24 -3.55 -19.26
N ARG A 42 12.29 -3.44 -20.20
CA ARG A 42 12.47 -3.96 -21.56
C ARG A 42 13.12 -2.98 -22.53
N PHE A 43 12.82 -1.68 -22.43
CA PHE A 43 13.14 -0.73 -23.50
C PHE A 43 14.21 0.30 -23.13
N GLY A 44 14.46 0.57 -21.85
CA GLY A 44 15.35 1.64 -21.39
C GLY A 44 15.03 2.97 -22.10
N CYS A 45 16.04 3.65 -22.63
CA CYS A 45 15.85 4.87 -23.42
C CYS A 45 15.27 4.66 -24.84
N ASN A 46 15.13 3.42 -25.32
CA ASN A 46 14.64 3.12 -26.67
C ASN A 46 13.10 3.14 -26.73
N ILE A 47 12.53 4.29 -26.38
CA ILE A 47 11.09 4.53 -26.32
C ILE A 47 10.68 5.64 -27.29
N ASN A 48 9.45 5.59 -27.79
CA ASN A 48 8.85 6.66 -28.59
C ASN A 48 7.32 6.58 -28.50
N GLU A 49 6.61 7.59 -28.99
CA GLU A 49 5.16 7.64 -28.91
C GLU A 49 4.48 6.45 -29.60
N SER A 50 5.05 5.94 -30.70
CA SER A 50 4.49 4.78 -31.40
C SER A 50 4.55 3.51 -30.56
N LEU A 51 5.65 3.31 -29.82
CA LEU A 51 5.78 2.22 -28.87
C LEU A 51 4.72 2.34 -27.77
N ILE A 52 4.61 3.51 -27.14
CA ILE A 52 3.67 3.70 -26.03
C ILE A 52 2.22 3.51 -26.48
N ARG A 53 1.85 4.02 -27.67
CA ARG A 53 0.53 3.82 -28.28
C ARG A 53 0.24 2.33 -28.53
N ALA A 54 1.19 1.62 -29.14
CA ALA A 54 1.05 0.20 -29.43
C ALA A 54 0.98 -0.66 -28.16
N THR A 55 1.69 -0.27 -27.09
CA THR A 55 1.57 -0.92 -25.78
C THR A 55 0.21 -0.66 -25.15
N ALA A 56 -0.31 0.56 -25.22
CA ALA A 56 -1.67 0.87 -24.76
C ALA A 56 -2.74 0.07 -25.51
N ASP A 57 -2.60 -0.07 -26.83
CA ASP A 57 -3.44 -0.97 -27.64
C ASP A 57 -3.32 -2.43 -27.18
N ALA A 58 -2.11 -2.91 -26.91
CA ALA A 58 -1.88 -4.28 -26.47
C ALA A 58 -2.49 -4.58 -25.09
N ILE A 59 -2.55 -3.60 -24.18
CA ILE A 59 -3.23 -3.77 -22.89
C ILE A 59 -4.71 -4.09 -23.11
N VAL A 60 -5.40 -3.29 -23.94
CA VAL A 60 -6.82 -3.48 -24.25
C VAL A 60 -7.05 -4.76 -25.07
N ALA A 61 -6.23 -4.99 -26.10
CA ALA A 61 -6.38 -6.15 -26.99
C ALA A 61 -6.18 -7.51 -26.28
N ASN A 62 -5.55 -7.51 -25.11
CA ASN A 62 -5.32 -8.71 -24.30
C ASN A 62 -6.21 -8.77 -23.03
N ASP A 63 -7.23 -7.91 -22.94
CA ASP A 63 -8.14 -7.77 -21.78
C ASP A 63 -7.40 -7.53 -20.45
N LEU A 64 -6.20 -6.95 -20.50
CA LEU A 64 -5.43 -6.64 -19.28
C LEU A 64 -6.05 -5.46 -18.54
N ASP A 65 -6.64 -4.54 -19.29
CA ASP A 65 -7.34 -3.41 -18.74
C ASP A 65 -8.50 -3.91 -17.83
N ASP A 66 -9.34 -4.83 -18.29
CA ASP A 66 -10.43 -5.47 -17.51
C ASP A 66 -9.97 -6.14 -16.21
N LEU A 67 -8.71 -6.58 -16.15
CA LEU A 67 -8.08 -7.14 -14.96
C LEU A 67 -7.50 -6.09 -14.01
N GLY A 68 -7.46 -4.82 -14.42
CA GLY A 68 -7.00 -3.70 -13.61
C GLY A 68 -5.71 -3.03 -14.10
N TYR A 69 -5.03 -3.56 -15.12
CA TYR A 69 -3.82 -2.94 -15.68
C TYR A 69 -4.18 -1.67 -16.45
N ARG A 70 -4.28 -0.53 -15.76
CA ARG A 70 -4.80 0.72 -16.32
C ARG A 70 -3.72 1.76 -16.60
N TYR A 71 -2.57 1.70 -15.92
CA TYR A 71 -1.54 2.73 -16.04
C TYR A 71 -0.51 2.37 -17.13
N VAL A 72 -0.28 3.28 -18.08
CA VAL A 72 0.75 3.21 -19.11
C VAL A 72 1.83 4.21 -18.75
N ASN A 73 2.89 3.75 -18.09
CA ASN A 73 3.91 4.62 -17.53
C ASN A 73 5.09 4.76 -18.49
N ILE A 74 5.38 6.00 -18.90
CA ILE A 74 6.59 6.34 -19.64
C ILE A 74 7.70 6.61 -18.62
N ASP A 75 8.80 5.86 -18.73
CA ASP A 75 9.96 6.03 -17.86
C ASP A 75 10.95 7.08 -18.42
N ASP A 76 12.22 7.08 -17.96
CA ASP A 76 13.24 8.07 -18.34
C ASP A 76 13.42 8.19 -19.87
N CYS A 77 14.09 9.27 -20.28
CA CYS A 77 14.41 9.60 -21.67
C CYS A 77 13.18 9.99 -22.52
N TRP A 78 12.04 10.38 -21.95
CA TRP A 78 10.93 10.92 -22.74
C TRP A 78 11.11 12.39 -23.13
N MET A 79 11.87 13.14 -22.33
CA MET A 79 12.04 14.58 -22.47
C MET A 79 13.14 14.99 -23.47
N ALA A 80 13.05 16.22 -23.95
CA ALA A 80 14.13 16.92 -24.65
C ALA A 80 15.28 17.26 -23.68
N SER A 81 16.45 17.56 -24.23
CA SER A 81 17.64 17.90 -23.45
C SER A 81 17.57 19.27 -22.77
N THR A 82 16.62 20.13 -23.17
CA THR A 82 16.45 21.49 -22.64
C THR A 82 14.98 21.79 -22.34
N ARG A 83 14.76 22.61 -21.32
CA ARG A 83 13.46 23.24 -21.01
C ARG A 83 13.14 24.33 -22.04
N ASP A 84 11.88 24.73 -22.12
CA ASP A 84 11.48 25.91 -22.91
C ASP A 84 11.84 27.24 -22.20
N GLY A 85 11.53 28.36 -22.85
CA GLY A 85 11.81 29.70 -22.31
C GLY A 85 11.02 30.06 -21.04
N GLN A 86 10.01 29.26 -20.67
CA GLN A 86 9.24 29.38 -19.44
C GLN A 86 9.72 28.39 -18.37
N GLY A 87 10.79 27.64 -18.63
CA GLY A 87 11.36 26.67 -17.70
C GLY A 87 10.58 25.36 -17.63
N ARG A 88 9.67 25.06 -18.58
CA ARG A 88 8.90 23.80 -18.61
C ARG A 88 9.67 22.69 -19.31
N LEU A 89 9.58 21.46 -18.78
CA LEU A 89 10.02 20.26 -19.49
C LEU A 89 9.33 20.16 -20.85
N GLN A 90 10.08 19.73 -21.87
CA GLN A 90 9.56 19.52 -23.22
C GLN A 90 9.64 18.04 -23.60
N PRO A 91 8.66 17.46 -24.30
CA PRO A 91 8.80 16.15 -24.91
C PRO A 91 9.93 16.14 -25.94
N HIS A 92 10.63 15.01 -26.07
CA HIS A 92 11.67 14.87 -27.08
C HIS A 92 11.07 14.99 -28.49
N PRO A 93 11.54 15.93 -29.34
CA PRO A 93 10.85 16.33 -30.57
C PRO A 93 10.74 15.20 -31.61
N THR A 94 11.70 14.27 -31.63
CA THR A 94 11.67 13.12 -32.56
C THR A 94 10.98 11.89 -32.00
N ARG A 95 11.02 11.69 -30.68
CA ARG A 95 10.45 10.47 -30.05
C ARG A 95 8.98 10.67 -29.71
N PHE A 96 8.59 11.89 -29.38
CA PHE A 96 7.24 12.29 -29.02
C PHE A 96 6.83 13.56 -29.80
N PRO A 97 6.85 13.52 -31.15
CA PRO A 97 6.54 14.69 -31.99
C PRO A 97 5.14 15.28 -31.77
N ALA A 98 4.16 14.47 -31.37
CA ALA A 98 2.81 14.96 -31.04
C ALA A 98 2.70 15.56 -29.63
N GLY A 99 3.73 15.39 -28.80
CA GLY A 99 3.78 15.81 -27.40
C GLY A 99 2.99 14.91 -26.44
N ILE A 100 3.26 15.08 -25.14
CA ILE A 100 2.68 14.21 -24.10
C ILE A 100 1.17 14.37 -23.97
N LYS A 101 0.62 15.58 -24.13
CA LYS A 101 -0.83 15.80 -24.09
C LYS A 101 -1.57 14.92 -25.11
N ALA A 102 -1.11 14.90 -26.36
CA ALA A 102 -1.74 14.09 -27.41
C ALA A 102 -1.59 12.58 -27.17
N LEU A 103 -0.53 12.18 -26.46
CA LEU A 103 -0.34 10.80 -26.05
C LEU A 103 -1.27 10.43 -24.88
N ALA A 104 -1.42 11.31 -23.88
CA ALA A 104 -2.36 11.16 -22.78
C ALA A 104 -3.79 11.06 -23.30
N ASP A 105 -4.22 11.96 -24.19
CA ASP A 105 -5.56 11.93 -24.80
C ASP A 105 -5.82 10.59 -25.52
N TYR A 106 -4.81 10.02 -26.19
CA TYR A 106 -4.92 8.72 -26.87
C TYR A 106 -5.01 7.54 -25.90
N VAL A 107 -4.26 7.58 -24.79
CA VAL A 107 -4.31 6.58 -23.72
C VAL A 107 -5.66 6.66 -22.98
N HIS A 108 -6.14 7.86 -22.68
CA HIS A 108 -7.45 8.10 -22.07
C HIS A 108 -8.61 7.64 -22.96
N ALA A 109 -8.51 7.81 -24.28
CA ALA A 109 -9.51 7.32 -25.23
C ALA A 109 -9.69 5.78 -25.22
N ARG A 110 -8.75 5.05 -24.61
CA ARG A 110 -8.81 3.59 -24.36
C ARG A 110 -9.28 3.23 -22.96
N GLY A 111 -9.70 4.20 -22.15
CA GLY A 111 -10.04 3.99 -20.74
C GLY A 111 -8.81 3.69 -19.86
N LEU A 112 -7.61 3.97 -20.35
CA LEU A 112 -6.36 3.81 -19.62
C LEU A 112 -5.91 5.15 -19.02
N LYS A 113 -4.83 5.13 -18.24
CA LYS A 113 -4.21 6.28 -17.56
C LYS A 113 -2.74 6.41 -17.99
N LEU A 114 -2.23 7.63 -18.11
CA LEU A 114 -0.84 7.88 -18.50
C LEU A 114 0.02 8.24 -17.29
N GLY A 115 1.10 7.50 -17.06
CA GLY A 115 2.14 7.87 -16.12
C GLY A 115 3.36 8.50 -16.80
N ILE A 116 4.08 9.34 -16.06
CA ILE A 116 5.32 9.98 -16.49
C ILE A 116 6.41 9.85 -15.44
N TYR A 117 7.64 10.13 -15.83
CA TYR A 117 8.82 10.05 -14.98
C TYR A 117 9.55 11.39 -14.86
N SER A 118 10.09 11.67 -13.67
CA SER A 118 11.11 12.68 -13.41
C SER A 118 11.98 12.27 -12.21
N SER A 119 12.90 13.12 -11.77
CA SER A 119 13.73 12.91 -10.57
C SER A 119 13.60 14.09 -9.60
N ALA A 120 13.66 13.79 -8.30
CA ALA A 120 13.89 14.71 -7.18
C ALA A 120 15.36 15.19 -7.15
N GLY A 121 15.87 15.58 -8.31
CA GLY A 121 17.24 16.04 -8.54
C GLY A 121 17.32 16.99 -9.74
N THR A 122 18.51 17.53 -10.00
CA THR A 122 18.75 18.45 -11.12
C THR A 122 18.68 17.75 -12.48
N ARG A 123 18.95 16.44 -12.49
CA ARG A 123 18.89 15.58 -13.67
C ARG A 123 18.28 14.22 -13.35
N THR A 124 17.68 13.60 -14.36
CA THR A 124 17.25 12.21 -14.30
C THR A 124 18.46 11.27 -14.22
N CYS A 125 18.23 9.98 -13.96
CA CYS A 125 19.32 9.01 -13.93
C CYS A 125 20.04 8.89 -15.29
N GLN A 126 19.35 9.17 -16.41
CA GLN A 126 19.95 9.25 -17.75
C GLN A 126 20.43 10.66 -18.15
N GLY A 127 20.48 11.60 -17.21
CA GLY A 127 21.10 12.91 -17.41
C GLY A 127 20.23 13.97 -18.11
N TYR A 128 18.93 13.71 -18.28
CA TYR A 128 17.97 14.70 -18.80
C TYR A 128 17.56 15.70 -17.72
N PRO A 129 17.01 16.89 -18.07
CA PRO A 129 16.48 17.81 -17.08
C PRO A 129 15.44 17.14 -16.17
N ALA A 130 15.56 17.33 -14.85
CA ALA A 130 14.62 16.85 -13.84
C ALA A 130 14.10 18.00 -12.97
N SER A 131 13.32 17.70 -11.92
CA SER A 131 12.37 18.65 -11.35
C SER A 131 12.79 19.34 -10.06
N LEU A 132 13.99 19.09 -9.52
CA LEU A 132 14.47 19.83 -8.36
C LEU A 132 14.53 21.34 -8.65
N ASP A 133 13.92 22.14 -7.79
CA ASP A 133 13.71 23.61 -7.94
C ASP A 133 12.80 24.01 -9.12
N HIS A 134 12.13 23.04 -9.76
CA HIS A 134 11.16 23.23 -10.83
C HIS A 134 9.82 22.54 -10.53
N GLU A 135 9.58 22.14 -9.28
CA GLU A 135 8.49 21.24 -8.91
C GLU A 135 7.11 21.82 -9.25
N THR A 136 6.90 23.11 -8.98
CA THR A 136 5.63 23.79 -9.27
C THR A 136 5.34 23.85 -10.77
N VAL A 137 6.34 24.24 -11.58
CA VAL A 137 6.17 24.37 -13.03
C VAL A 137 6.01 23.00 -13.70
N ASP A 138 6.73 21.99 -13.22
CA ASP A 138 6.65 20.63 -13.77
C ASP A 138 5.34 19.95 -13.40
N ALA A 139 4.89 20.05 -12.13
CA ALA A 139 3.60 19.53 -11.71
C ALA A 139 2.44 20.15 -12.52
N GLN A 140 2.44 21.48 -12.70
CA GLN A 140 1.46 22.17 -13.55
C GLN A 140 1.51 21.70 -15.00
N THR A 141 2.71 21.46 -15.53
CA THR A 141 2.90 20.94 -16.89
C THR A 141 2.33 19.53 -17.04
N PHE A 142 2.61 18.63 -16.09
CA PHE A 142 2.06 17.27 -16.06
C PHE A 142 0.54 17.29 -15.96
N ALA A 143 -0.02 18.12 -15.09
CA ALA A 143 -1.47 18.27 -14.95
C ALA A 143 -2.11 18.81 -16.23
N ALA A 144 -1.51 19.81 -16.88
CA ALA A 144 -1.97 20.37 -18.14
C ALA A 144 -1.91 19.36 -19.30
N TRP A 145 -0.95 18.43 -19.27
CA TRP A 145 -0.85 17.32 -20.22
C TRP A 145 -1.80 16.17 -19.93
N GLY A 146 -2.50 16.16 -18.80
CA GLY A 146 -3.39 15.06 -18.43
C GLY A 146 -2.67 13.83 -17.89
N VAL A 147 -1.48 13.98 -17.31
CA VAL A 147 -0.77 12.88 -16.62
C VAL A 147 -1.56 12.45 -15.39
N ASP A 148 -1.57 11.15 -15.10
CA ASP A 148 -2.32 10.53 -13.98
C ASP A 148 -1.42 9.91 -12.91
N LEU A 149 -0.13 9.75 -13.20
CA LEU A 149 0.87 9.19 -12.28
C LEU A 149 2.25 9.83 -12.54
N LEU A 150 2.98 10.14 -11.47
CA LEU A 150 4.39 10.54 -11.53
C LEU A 150 5.24 9.53 -10.77
N LYS A 151 6.15 8.84 -11.47
CA LYS A 151 7.33 8.18 -10.88
C LYS A 151 8.40 9.24 -10.66
N TYR A 152 8.86 9.38 -9.41
CA TYR A 152 9.75 10.46 -9.00
C TYR A 152 11.02 9.92 -8.36
N ASP A 153 12.07 9.88 -9.16
CA ASP A 153 13.38 9.29 -8.86
C ASP A 153 14.23 10.14 -7.89
N ASN A 154 15.44 9.70 -7.60
CA ASN A 154 16.34 10.28 -6.61
C ASN A 154 17.74 10.61 -7.13
N CYS A 155 18.05 10.34 -8.40
CA CYS A 155 19.32 10.70 -9.02
C CYS A 155 19.59 12.22 -9.03
N ASN A 156 20.85 12.63 -8.87
CA ASN A 156 21.32 14.02 -8.91
C ASN A 156 20.62 14.94 -7.89
N ASN A 157 20.41 14.45 -6.66
CA ASN A 157 19.68 15.14 -5.60
C ASN A 157 20.44 16.29 -4.91
N GLU A 158 21.67 16.56 -5.34
CA GLU A 158 22.56 17.62 -4.81
C GLU A 158 22.84 17.51 -3.29
N GLY A 159 22.68 16.32 -2.70
CA GLY A 159 22.83 16.11 -1.26
C GLY A 159 21.78 16.81 -0.41
N ARG A 160 20.67 17.26 -1.00
CA ARG A 160 19.60 17.94 -0.28
C ARG A 160 18.74 16.96 0.52
N PRO A 161 18.17 17.37 1.67
CA PRO A 161 17.36 16.49 2.52
C PRO A 161 16.22 15.81 1.78
N THR A 162 16.09 14.48 1.94
CA THR A 162 15.10 13.64 1.25
C THR A 162 13.67 14.12 1.46
N VAL A 163 13.24 14.29 2.72
CA VAL A 163 11.87 14.70 3.04
C VAL A 163 11.53 16.06 2.41
N GLU A 164 12.46 17.03 2.41
CA GLU A 164 12.22 18.34 1.79
C GLU A 164 11.95 18.23 0.29
N ARG A 165 12.80 17.49 -0.44
CA ARG A 165 12.70 17.35 -1.90
C ARG A 165 11.39 16.68 -2.31
N TYR A 166 11.03 15.57 -1.66
CA TYR A 166 9.79 14.86 -1.97
C TYR A 166 8.56 15.66 -1.54
N LYS A 167 8.60 16.38 -0.40
CA LYS A 167 7.50 17.24 0.04
C LYS A 167 7.19 18.35 -0.96
N LYS A 168 8.22 18.99 -1.54
CA LYS A 168 8.04 20.05 -2.54
C LYS A 168 7.26 19.57 -3.77
N MET A 169 7.58 18.39 -4.29
CA MET A 169 6.85 17.81 -5.42
C MET A 169 5.45 17.34 -5.02
N GLY A 170 5.29 16.67 -3.87
CA GLY A 170 3.96 16.27 -3.38
C GLY A 170 3.01 17.46 -3.20
N ASP A 171 3.50 18.56 -2.63
CA ASP A 171 2.73 19.81 -2.49
C ASP A 171 2.41 20.44 -3.85
N ALA A 172 3.37 20.44 -4.78
CA ALA A 172 3.17 20.96 -6.12
C ALA A 172 2.11 20.16 -6.89
N LEU A 173 2.14 18.82 -6.82
CA LEU A 173 1.13 17.94 -7.42
C LEU A 173 -0.27 18.22 -6.84
N LYS A 174 -0.38 18.28 -5.51
CA LYS A 174 -1.65 18.61 -4.82
C LYS A 174 -2.19 19.97 -5.24
N ALA A 175 -1.31 20.98 -5.37
CA ALA A 175 -1.69 22.34 -5.77
C ALA A 175 -2.24 22.43 -7.20
N THR A 176 -1.98 21.44 -8.07
CA THR A 176 -2.56 21.41 -9.43
C THR A 176 -4.08 21.18 -9.44
N GLY A 177 -4.63 20.57 -8.38
CA GLY A 177 -6.02 20.12 -8.33
C GLY A 177 -6.35 18.91 -9.20
N ARG A 178 -5.39 18.37 -9.97
CA ARG A 178 -5.55 17.11 -10.72
C ARG A 178 -5.11 15.95 -9.82
N PRO A 179 -5.90 14.86 -9.72
CA PRO A 179 -5.44 13.63 -9.07
C PRO A 179 -4.30 13.00 -9.89
N ILE A 180 -3.08 13.07 -9.37
CA ILE A 180 -1.88 12.45 -9.93
C ILE A 180 -1.31 11.53 -8.86
N VAL A 181 -1.24 10.24 -9.16
CA VAL A 181 -0.63 9.25 -8.25
C VAL A 181 0.85 9.56 -8.08
N TYR A 182 1.31 9.66 -6.83
CA TYR A 182 2.68 10.01 -6.52
C TYR A 182 3.50 8.79 -6.09
N SER A 183 4.36 8.33 -7.01
CA SER A 183 5.27 7.20 -6.84
C SER A 183 6.67 7.68 -6.47
N ILE A 184 7.09 7.42 -5.24
CA ILE A 184 8.42 7.77 -4.74
C ILE A 184 9.42 6.70 -5.16
N CYS A 185 10.49 7.08 -5.84
CA CYS A 185 11.52 6.17 -6.32
C CYS A 185 12.89 6.56 -5.74
N ASN A 186 13.06 6.36 -4.42
CA ASN A 186 14.31 6.65 -3.71
C ASN A 186 15.03 5.41 -3.20
N TRP A 187 14.66 4.24 -3.72
CA TRP A 187 15.34 2.98 -3.48
C TRP A 187 15.41 2.51 -2.01
N GLY A 188 14.47 2.97 -1.17
CA GLY A 188 14.48 2.67 0.26
C GLY A 188 15.36 3.60 1.12
N GLU A 189 16.04 4.58 0.52
CA GLU A 189 16.88 5.55 1.24
C GLU A 189 16.05 6.31 2.30
N ASP A 190 16.61 6.51 3.49
CA ASP A 190 15.92 7.20 4.60
C ASP A 190 14.53 6.63 4.97
N SER A 191 14.26 5.36 4.65
CA SER A 191 13.02 4.65 5.03
C SER A 191 11.74 5.33 4.51
N PRO A 192 11.46 5.29 3.19
CA PRO A 192 10.28 5.95 2.59
C PRO A 192 8.95 5.42 3.09
N TRP A 193 8.92 4.24 3.70
CA TRP A 193 7.75 3.72 4.40
C TRP A 193 7.36 4.52 5.65
N VAL A 194 8.27 5.33 6.20
CA VAL A 194 8.00 6.27 7.30
C VAL A 194 7.60 7.64 6.77
N PHE A 195 8.40 8.24 5.87
CA PHE A 195 8.17 9.62 5.43
C PHE A 195 7.23 9.75 4.22
N GLY A 196 7.08 8.71 3.40
CA GLY A 196 6.28 8.72 2.17
C GLY A 196 4.85 9.23 2.36
N PRO A 197 4.11 8.74 3.39
CA PRO A 197 2.82 9.31 3.74
C PRO A 197 2.81 10.80 4.08
N GLN A 198 3.89 11.32 4.68
CA GLN A 198 4.00 12.70 5.14
C GLN A 198 4.18 13.68 3.97
N VAL A 199 4.76 13.19 2.88
CA VAL A 199 5.02 13.96 1.65
C VAL A 199 3.95 13.75 0.58
N GLY A 200 2.88 13.02 0.89
CA GLY A 200 1.77 12.76 -0.03
C GLY A 200 2.03 11.64 -1.04
N GLY A 201 3.01 10.76 -0.78
CA GLY A 201 3.27 9.58 -1.61
C GLY A 201 2.17 8.53 -1.47
N ASP A 202 1.72 8.00 -2.60
CA ASP A 202 0.75 6.90 -2.69
C ASP A 202 1.43 5.52 -2.59
N TYR A 203 2.65 5.42 -3.11
CA TYR A 203 3.51 4.25 -2.94
C TYR A 203 4.98 4.63 -3.12
N TRP A 204 5.88 3.79 -2.62
CA TRP A 204 7.31 4.09 -2.58
C TRP A 204 8.19 2.86 -2.77
N ARG A 205 9.25 3.04 -3.58
CA ARG A 205 10.29 2.04 -3.78
C ARG A 205 10.99 1.74 -2.47
N THR A 206 11.00 0.47 -2.07
CA THR A 206 11.62 0.03 -0.80
C THR A 206 13.03 -0.54 -0.96
N THR A 207 13.48 -0.68 -2.21
CA THR A 207 14.70 -1.41 -2.59
C THR A 207 15.39 -0.76 -3.78
N GLY A 208 16.64 -1.15 -4.04
CA GLY A 208 17.28 -0.96 -5.35
C GLY A 208 16.51 -1.59 -6.50
N ASP A 209 16.97 -1.35 -7.73
CA ASP A 209 16.28 -1.81 -8.95
C ASP A 209 16.31 -3.33 -9.08
N ILE A 210 15.19 -3.89 -9.50
CA ILE A 210 15.11 -5.29 -9.89
C ILE A 210 15.88 -5.50 -11.20
N SER A 211 16.33 -6.73 -11.39
CA SER A 211 16.84 -7.22 -12.66
C SER A 211 16.19 -8.57 -12.95
N ASP A 212 16.04 -8.90 -14.22
CA ASP A 212 15.45 -10.17 -14.70
C ASP A 212 16.36 -11.38 -14.42
N ASN A 213 16.52 -11.72 -13.15
CA ASN A 213 17.15 -12.93 -12.66
C ASN A 213 16.65 -13.26 -11.25
N TRP A 214 16.68 -14.55 -10.91
CA TRP A 214 16.14 -15.07 -9.66
C TRP A 214 16.74 -14.41 -8.41
N ASN A 215 18.07 -14.21 -8.39
CA ASN A 215 18.76 -13.69 -7.23
C ASN A 215 18.34 -12.24 -6.90
N SER A 216 18.16 -11.41 -7.93
CA SER A 216 17.66 -10.05 -7.75
C SER A 216 16.24 -10.07 -7.16
N ALA A 217 15.30 -10.81 -7.78
CA ALA A 217 13.93 -10.91 -7.28
C ALA A 217 13.88 -11.39 -5.82
N MET A 218 14.68 -12.41 -5.46
CA MET A 218 14.70 -12.92 -4.10
C MET A 218 15.34 -11.95 -3.10
N SER A 219 16.42 -11.26 -3.50
CA SER A 219 17.03 -10.23 -2.65
C SER A 219 16.08 -9.08 -2.36
N LEU A 220 15.19 -8.73 -3.30
CA LEU A 220 14.21 -7.67 -3.08
C LEU A 220 13.05 -8.18 -2.21
N LEU A 221 12.59 -9.41 -2.42
CA LEU A 221 11.61 -10.07 -1.54
C LEU A 221 12.06 -10.08 -0.08
N ASP A 222 13.32 -10.43 0.19
CA ASP A 222 13.87 -10.50 1.54
C ASP A 222 13.82 -9.16 2.27
N GLN A 223 13.98 -8.04 1.54
CA GLN A 223 13.89 -6.69 2.10
C GLN A 223 12.45 -6.27 2.45
N GLN A 224 11.44 -7.03 2.00
CA GLN A 224 10.03 -6.77 2.34
C GLN A 224 9.61 -7.39 3.67
N ALA A 225 10.41 -8.30 4.25
CA ALA A 225 10.14 -8.83 5.57
C ALA A 225 10.17 -7.69 6.62
N GLY A 226 9.09 -7.55 7.39
CA GLY A 226 8.96 -6.47 8.39
C GLY A 226 8.56 -5.12 7.80
N ARG A 227 8.11 -5.05 6.53
CA ARG A 227 7.59 -3.81 5.91
C ARG A 227 6.07 -3.70 5.95
N GLU A 228 5.38 -4.78 6.31
CA GLU A 228 3.93 -4.83 6.42
C GLU A 228 3.29 -3.82 7.40
N PRO A 229 3.92 -3.37 8.52
CA PRO A 229 3.29 -2.36 9.38
C PRO A 229 3.07 -1.02 8.67
N PHE A 230 3.92 -0.70 7.71
CA PHE A 230 3.94 0.61 7.06
C PHE A 230 3.03 0.68 5.82
N ALA A 231 2.62 -0.47 5.28
CA ALA A 231 1.62 -0.52 4.23
C ALA A 231 0.20 -0.37 4.81
N ARG A 232 -0.66 0.35 4.08
CA ARG A 232 -2.09 0.46 4.36
C ARG A 232 -2.86 0.72 3.07
N LYS A 233 -4.19 0.65 3.13
CA LYS A 233 -5.03 1.11 2.02
C LYS A 233 -4.67 2.55 1.65
N GLY A 234 -4.25 2.76 0.40
CA GLY A 234 -3.74 4.05 -0.11
C GLY A 234 -2.29 4.39 0.21
N ALA A 235 -1.49 3.44 0.70
CA ALA A 235 -0.06 3.65 0.94
C ALA A 235 0.68 2.30 0.84
N TYR A 236 1.42 2.07 -0.25
CA TYR A 236 1.96 0.74 -0.58
C TYR A 236 3.49 0.72 -0.68
N ASN A 237 4.10 -0.38 -0.23
CA ASN A 237 5.51 -0.66 -0.46
C ASN A 237 5.71 -1.20 -1.89
N ASP A 238 6.74 -0.71 -2.57
CA ASP A 238 7.06 -1.06 -3.96
C ASP A 238 8.45 -1.75 -4.04
N PRO A 239 8.50 -3.10 -4.05
CA PRO A 239 9.70 -3.87 -4.35
C PRO A 239 10.10 -3.89 -5.84
N ASP A 240 9.66 -2.88 -6.61
CA ASP A 240 9.93 -2.66 -8.03
C ASP A 240 9.08 -3.49 -9.01
N MET A 241 9.21 -3.16 -10.29
CA MET A 241 8.41 -3.66 -11.41
C MET A 241 8.51 -5.18 -11.62
N LEU A 242 7.52 -5.75 -12.32
CA LEU A 242 7.45 -7.17 -12.65
C LEU A 242 8.33 -7.51 -13.87
N GLU A 243 9.21 -8.50 -13.72
CA GLU A 243 10.08 -9.00 -14.80
C GLU A 243 9.45 -10.11 -15.66
N VAL A 244 8.18 -10.44 -15.41
CA VAL A 244 7.47 -11.57 -16.01
C VAL A 244 7.54 -11.54 -17.55
N GLY A 245 8.30 -12.48 -18.12
CA GLY A 245 8.41 -12.67 -19.57
C GLY A 245 9.55 -11.93 -20.26
N ASN A 246 10.50 -11.35 -19.52
CA ASN A 246 11.67 -10.68 -20.11
C ASN A 246 12.79 -11.65 -20.57
N GLY A 247 12.79 -12.87 -20.04
CA GLY A 247 13.53 -14.04 -20.55
C GLY A 247 14.68 -14.55 -19.66
N GLY A 248 14.99 -13.86 -18.57
CA GLY A 248 16.10 -14.18 -17.65
C GLY A 248 15.73 -15.13 -16.51
N MET A 249 14.44 -15.30 -16.22
CA MET A 249 13.93 -16.34 -15.32
C MET A 249 13.12 -17.43 -16.03
N THR A 250 12.99 -18.58 -15.38
CA THR A 250 12.11 -19.68 -15.80
C THR A 250 10.64 -19.36 -15.56
N THR A 251 9.73 -20.10 -16.21
CA THR A 251 8.29 -19.99 -15.94
C THR A 251 7.94 -20.17 -14.46
N THR A 252 8.58 -21.15 -13.79
CA THR A 252 8.35 -21.42 -12.37
C THR A 252 8.74 -20.22 -11.50
N GLU A 253 9.89 -19.62 -11.79
CA GLU A 253 10.38 -18.43 -11.08
C GLU A 253 9.47 -17.21 -11.33
N TYR A 254 8.98 -17.01 -12.56
CA TYR A 254 8.01 -15.94 -12.83
C TYR A 254 6.67 -16.14 -12.12
N VAL A 255 6.19 -17.38 -12.02
CA VAL A 255 4.99 -17.72 -11.23
C VAL A 255 5.20 -17.38 -9.75
N SER A 256 6.38 -17.71 -9.20
CA SER A 256 6.75 -17.35 -7.83
C SER A 256 6.84 -15.85 -7.63
N HIS A 257 7.55 -15.13 -8.51
CA HIS A 257 7.68 -13.68 -8.48
C HIS A 257 6.32 -12.97 -8.53
N PHE A 258 5.45 -13.34 -9.48
CA PHE A 258 4.11 -12.74 -9.59
C PHE A 258 3.24 -13.03 -8.36
N SER A 259 3.30 -14.25 -7.82
CA SER A 259 2.55 -14.64 -6.62
C SER A 259 2.98 -13.84 -5.40
N LEU A 260 4.28 -13.68 -5.20
CA LEU A 260 4.83 -12.99 -4.03
C LEU A 260 4.59 -11.48 -4.12
N TRP A 261 4.80 -10.84 -5.28
CA TRP A 261 4.45 -9.43 -5.47
C TRP A 261 2.95 -9.17 -5.26
N SER A 262 2.11 -10.10 -5.74
CA SER A 262 0.66 -10.02 -5.53
C SER A 262 0.32 -10.12 -4.04
N LEU A 263 0.90 -11.09 -3.33
CA LEU A 263 0.72 -11.27 -1.88
C LEU A 263 1.20 -10.05 -1.08
N LEU A 264 2.29 -9.39 -1.50
CA LEU A 264 2.83 -8.21 -0.83
C LEU A 264 1.95 -6.96 -1.00
N SER A 265 0.90 -7.00 -1.83
CA SER A 265 0.16 -5.80 -2.23
C SER A 265 1.07 -4.74 -2.87
N SER A 266 2.10 -5.21 -3.59
CA SER A 266 2.99 -4.36 -4.40
C SER A 266 2.24 -3.79 -5.61
N PRO A 267 2.62 -2.62 -6.16
CA PRO A 267 2.23 -2.25 -7.51
C PRO A 267 2.57 -3.36 -8.52
N LEU A 268 1.59 -3.78 -9.33
CA LEU A 268 1.80 -4.76 -10.40
C LEU A 268 2.05 -4.02 -11.72
N LEU A 269 3.24 -3.45 -11.84
CA LEU A 269 3.71 -2.80 -13.06
C LEU A 269 4.47 -3.78 -13.94
N LEU A 270 3.88 -4.15 -15.08
CA LEU A 270 4.51 -5.02 -16.07
C LEU A 270 5.72 -4.32 -16.72
N GLY A 271 6.89 -4.98 -16.72
CA GLY A 271 8.13 -4.46 -17.30
C GLY A 271 8.52 -5.09 -18.65
N ASN A 272 7.64 -5.82 -19.31
CA ASN A 272 7.93 -6.61 -20.52
C ASN A 272 7.36 -5.98 -21.82
N ASP A 273 7.57 -6.63 -22.97
CA ASP A 273 6.96 -6.21 -24.25
C ASP A 273 5.57 -6.87 -24.42
N LEU A 274 4.51 -6.11 -24.09
CA LEU A 274 3.13 -6.59 -24.16
C LEU A 274 2.66 -6.95 -25.58
N ARG A 275 3.36 -6.46 -26.61
CA ARG A 275 2.97 -6.63 -28.02
C ARG A 275 3.37 -7.99 -28.58
N SER A 276 4.27 -8.71 -27.89
CA SER A 276 4.86 -9.96 -28.35
C SER A 276 4.94 -11.04 -27.26
N MET A 277 4.07 -10.97 -26.25
CA MET A 277 4.03 -11.99 -25.20
C MET A 277 3.57 -13.35 -25.76
N ASN A 278 4.19 -14.43 -25.28
CA ASN A 278 3.67 -15.77 -25.52
C ASN A 278 2.50 -16.08 -24.57
N SER A 279 1.76 -17.17 -24.85
CA SER A 279 0.60 -17.58 -24.06
C SER A 279 0.93 -17.92 -22.60
N THR A 280 2.15 -18.39 -22.32
CA THR A 280 2.60 -18.70 -20.95
C THR A 280 2.74 -17.42 -20.13
N THR A 281 3.45 -16.41 -20.64
CA THR A 281 3.59 -15.10 -20.01
C THR A 281 2.23 -14.46 -19.81
N LEU A 282 1.37 -14.47 -20.84
CA LEU A 282 0.03 -13.93 -20.75
C LEU A 282 -0.81 -14.65 -19.70
N GLY A 283 -0.70 -15.98 -19.60
CA GLY A 283 -1.38 -16.78 -18.59
C GLY A 283 -0.97 -16.44 -17.14
N ILE A 284 0.30 -16.09 -16.91
CA ILE A 284 0.78 -15.67 -15.59
C ILE A 284 0.13 -14.34 -15.19
N ILE A 285 0.25 -13.32 -16.04
CA ILE A 285 -0.19 -11.97 -15.72
C ILE A 285 -1.71 -11.79 -15.83
N ARG A 286 -2.44 -12.74 -16.42
CA ARG A 286 -3.91 -12.73 -16.48
C ARG A 286 -4.59 -13.51 -15.37
N ASN A 287 -3.84 -14.12 -14.45
CA ASN A 287 -4.45 -14.94 -13.41
C ASN A 287 -5.26 -14.07 -12.42
N LYS A 288 -6.57 -13.99 -12.66
CA LYS A 288 -7.50 -13.20 -11.84
C LYS A 288 -7.51 -13.61 -10.36
N ASP A 289 -7.39 -14.90 -10.06
CA ASP A 289 -7.42 -15.37 -8.67
C ASP A 289 -6.20 -14.83 -7.88
N VAL A 290 -5.05 -14.67 -8.53
CA VAL A 290 -3.83 -14.11 -7.92
C VAL A 290 -3.87 -12.57 -7.88
N ILE A 291 -4.39 -11.94 -8.94
CA ILE A 291 -4.63 -10.48 -8.97
C ILE A 291 -5.62 -10.06 -7.88
N ASP A 292 -6.68 -10.83 -7.65
CA ASP A 292 -7.66 -10.55 -6.61
C ASP A 292 -7.00 -10.61 -5.21
N VAL A 293 -5.93 -11.40 -5.03
CA VAL A 293 -5.12 -11.34 -3.80
C VAL A 293 -4.39 -10.01 -3.68
N ASN A 294 -3.82 -9.46 -4.75
CA ASN A 294 -3.17 -8.16 -4.72
C ASN A 294 -4.14 -7.01 -4.44
N GLN A 295 -5.30 -7.04 -5.10
CA GLN A 295 -6.28 -5.96 -5.09
C GLN A 295 -7.19 -5.95 -3.85
N ASP A 296 -7.25 -7.04 -3.09
CA ASP A 296 -7.99 -7.12 -1.84
C ASP A 296 -7.18 -6.57 -0.65
N TRP A 297 -7.69 -5.55 0.03
CA TRP A 297 -7.10 -5.09 1.30
C TRP A 297 -7.80 -5.76 2.49
N GLY A 298 -7.30 -6.92 2.91
CA GLY A 298 -7.78 -7.62 4.11
C GLY A 298 -7.25 -7.09 5.43
N GLY A 299 -6.76 -5.84 5.45
CA GLY A 299 -6.21 -5.18 6.63
C GLY A 299 -4.68 -5.06 6.58
N SER A 300 -3.97 -5.99 5.93
CA SER A 300 -2.50 -5.98 5.95
C SER A 300 -1.91 -6.37 4.60
N GLN A 301 -0.69 -5.89 4.34
CA GLN A 301 0.18 -6.47 3.31
C GLN A 301 0.54 -7.93 3.69
N GLY A 302 0.82 -8.76 2.69
CA GLY A 302 1.35 -10.10 2.95
C GLY A 302 2.73 -10.06 3.62
N ARG A 303 2.98 -11.02 4.50
CA ARG A 303 4.22 -11.11 5.29
C ARG A 303 4.76 -12.54 5.32
N ARG A 304 6.06 -12.68 5.57
CA ARG A 304 6.68 -13.97 5.88
C ARG A 304 6.28 -14.38 7.30
N ILE A 305 5.60 -15.51 7.42
CA ILE A 305 5.17 -16.09 8.70
C ILE A 305 6.26 -17.02 9.24
N ARG A 306 6.94 -17.76 8.35
CA ARG A 306 7.99 -18.71 8.72
C ARG A 306 9.03 -18.85 7.60
N ASP A 307 10.27 -19.06 8.01
CA ASP A 307 11.41 -19.33 7.16
C ASP A 307 12.17 -20.54 7.74
N ASP A 308 12.12 -21.67 7.04
CA ASP A 308 12.82 -22.91 7.37
C ASP A 308 14.09 -23.08 6.49
N GLY A 309 14.65 -21.98 5.99
CA GLY A 309 15.83 -21.92 5.13
C GLY A 309 15.50 -22.03 3.64
N THR A 310 15.12 -23.23 3.17
CA THR A 310 14.74 -23.43 1.76
C THR A 310 13.24 -23.39 1.52
N GLY A 311 12.43 -23.63 2.57
CA GLY A 311 10.98 -23.51 2.53
C GLY A 311 10.54 -22.29 3.34
N GLU A 312 9.68 -21.48 2.76
CA GLU A 312 9.08 -20.32 3.42
C GLU A 312 7.55 -20.39 3.37
N ILE A 313 6.92 -19.81 4.39
CA ILE A 313 5.47 -19.60 4.45
C ILE A 313 5.22 -18.10 4.45
N TRP A 314 4.50 -17.62 3.45
CA TRP A 314 4.02 -16.24 3.39
C TRP A 314 2.50 -16.22 3.43
N ALA A 315 1.93 -15.22 4.10
CA ALA A 315 0.48 -15.12 4.22
C ALA A 315 -0.02 -13.67 4.21
N LYS A 316 -1.22 -13.49 3.69
CA LYS A 316 -1.97 -12.23 3.66
C LYS A 316 -3.42 -12.46 4.11
N PRO A 317 -3.92 -11.77 5.14
CA PRO A 317 -5.34 -11.76 5.44
C PRO A 317 -6.15 -11.15 4.29
N MET A 318 -7.33 -11.71 4.05
CA MET A 318 -8.27 -11.25 3.01
C MET A 318 -9.49 -10.59 3.65
N SER A 319 -10.14 -9.67 2.93
CA SER A 319 -11.27 -8.87 3.44
C SER A 319 -12.50 -9.69 3.83
N ASP A 320 -12.65 -10.89 3.27
CA ASP A 320 -13.73 -11.83 3.59
C ASP A 320 -13.43 -12.70 4.83
N GLY A 321 -12.25 -12.54 5.44
CA GLY A 321 -11.80 -13.35 6.58
C GLY A 321 -11.03 -14.61 6.21
N SER A 322 -10.87 -14.90 4.92
CA SER A 322 -9.94 -15.94 4.43
C SER A 322 -8.49 -15.45 4.51
N VAL A 323 -7.54 -16.34 4.21
CA VAL A 323 -6.11 -16.00 4.14
C VAL A 323 -5.56 -16.52 2.82
N ALA A 324 -4.88 -15.66 2.06
CA ALA A 324 -4.02 -16.09 0.97
C ALA A 324 -2.68 -16.56 1.57
N VAL A 325 -2.23 -17.75 1.20
CA VAL A 325 -0.97 -18.34 1.66
C VAL A 325 -0.15 -18.79 0.48
N VAL A 326 1.15 -18.53 0.53
CA VAL A 326 2.15 -19.01 -0.42
C VAL A 326 3.07 -19.97 0.33
N LEU A 327 3.10 -21.22 -0.13
CA LEU A 327 4.11 -22.21 0.23
C LEU A 327 5.25 -22.06 -0.77
N PHE A 328 6.39 -21.51 -0.35
CA PHE A 328 7.44 -21.06 -1.25
C PHE A 328 8.72 -21.88 -1.09
N ASN A 329 9.17 -22.52 -2.18
CA ASN A 329 10.42 -23.28 -2.21
C ASN A 329 11.54 -22.48 -2.87
N ARG A 330 12.50 -22.02 -2.09
CA ARG A 330 13.74 -21.38 -2.55
C ARG A 330 14.81 -22.38 -2.96
N GLY A 331 14.64 -23.66 -2.61
CA GLY A 331 15.59 -24.72 -2.89
C GLY A 331 15.66 -25.11 -4.36
N SER A 332 16.73 -25.82 -4.71
CA SER A 332 17.03 -26.30 -6.07
C SER A 332 16.38 -27.64 -6.42
N ALA A 333 15.61 -28.23 -5.52
CA ALA A 333 14.87 -29.47 -5.72
C ALA A 333 13.44 -29.35 -5.17
N ALA A 334 12.53 -30.18 -5.65
CA ALA A 334 11.17 -30.21 -5.13
C ALA A 334 11.15 -30.59 -3.64
N ALA A 335 10.34 -29.89 -2.85
CA ALA A 335 10.23 -30.09 -1.41
C ALA A 335 8.77 -30.05 -0.96
N THR A 336 8.43 -30.79 0.09
CA THR A 336 7.13 -30.65 0.74
C THR A 336 7.18 -29.48 1.72
N ILE A 337 6.34 -28.48 1.50
CA ILE A 337 6.22 -27.31 2.36
C ILE A 337 4.85 -27.35 3.02
N SER A 338 4.80 -27.07 4.32
CA SER A 338 3.57 -27.21 5.10
C SER A 338 3.43 -26.13 6.16
N THR A 339 2.18 -25.79 6.49
CA THR A 339 1.75 -24.89 7.56
C THR A 339 0.41 -25.41 8.14
N SER A 340 -0.19 -24.67 9.08
CA SER A 340 -1.50 -24.99 9.63
C SER A 340 -2.44 -23.79 9.60
N ALA A 341 -3.75 -24.04 9.57
CA ALA A 341 -4.76 -23.00 9.69
C ALA A 341 -4.56 -22.16 10.97
N ALA A 342 -4.13 -22.78 12.07
CA ALA A 342 -3.82 -22.07 13.31
C ALA A 342 -2.65 -21.08 13.14
N GLU A 343 -1.56 -21.49 12.49
CA GLU A 343 -0.40 -20.63 12.19
C GLU A 343 -0.78 -19.45 11.28
N LEU A 344 -1.77 -19.64 10.39
CA LEU A 344 -2.32 -18.60 9.53
C LEU A 344 -3.32 -17.65 10.24
N GLY A 345 -3.56 -17.81 11.55
CA GLY A 345 -4.58 -17.04 12.28
C GLY A 345 -6.02 -17.44 11.95
N LEU A 346 -6.22 -18.59 11.29
CA LEU A 346 -7.52 -19.18 11.00
C LEU A 346 -7.88 -20.23 12.07
N ALA A 347 -8.33 -19.77 13.24
CA ALA A 347 -8.87 -20.65 14.30
C ALA A 347 -10.40 -20.79 14.23
N GLY A 348 -10.98 -21.67 15.05
CA GLY A 348 -12.43 -21.73 15.27
C GLY A 348 -13.23 -22.50 14.21
N SER A 349 -12.58 -23.34 13.40
CA SER A 349 -13.26 -24.28 12.49
C SER A 349 -12.66 -25.68 12.59
N SER A 350 -13.51 -26.70 12.43
CA SER A 350 -13.10 -28.10 12.29
C SER A 350 -12.73 -28.48 10.85
N SER A 351 -13.03 -27.61 9.88
CA SER A 351 -12.73 -27.82 8.46
C SER A 351 -12.40 -26.50 7.75
N TYR A 352 -11.43 -26.55 6.86
CA TYR A 352 -10.97 -25.44 6.04
C TYR A 352 -11.02 -25.82 4.56
N GLY A 353 -11.54 -24.91 3.72
CA GLY A 353 -11.51 -25.02 2.27
C GLY A 353 -10.23 -24.39 1.72
N LEU A 354 -9.56 -25.11 0.83
CA LEU A 354 -8.34 -24.67 0.14
C LEU A 354 -8.66 -24.55 -1.35
N ARG A 355 -8.42 -23.38 -1.95
CA ARG A 355 -8.45 -23.18 -3.40
C ARG A 355 -7.05 -22.87 -3.89
N ASN A 356 -6.49 -23.70 -4.76
CA ASN A 356 -5.23 -23.42 -5.43
C ASN A 356 -5.45 -22.31 -6.47
N LEU A 357 -4.77 -21.19 -6.33
CA LEU A 357 -5.00 -20.00 -7.15
C LEU A 357 -4.38 -20.09 -8.55
N TRP A 358 -3.49 -21.05 -8.78
CA TRP A 358 -2.89 -21.29 -10.09
C TRP A 358 -3.62 -22.36 -10.90
N THR A 359 -4.16 -23.39 -10.23
CA THR A 359 -4.84 -24.51 -10.91
C THR A 359 -6.36 -24.45 -10.82
N GLY A 360 -6.91 -23.61 -9.94
CA GLY A 360 -8.34 -23.56 -9.62
C GLY A 360 -8.85 -24.76 -8.81
N GLY A 361 -8.00 -25.75 -8.53
CA GLY A 361 -8.36 -26.95 -7.79
C GLY A 361 -8.75 -26.63 -6.35
N THR A 362 -9.82 -27.26 -5.87
CA THR A 362 -10.31 -27.09 -4.50
C THR A 362 -10.17 -28.37 -3.69
N SER A 363 -9.82 -28.26 -2.42
CA SER A 363 -9.79 -29.36 -1.46
C SER A 363 -10.22 -28.86 -0.07
N SER A 364 -10.31 -29.78 0.90
CA SER A 364 -10.58 -29.46 2.30
C SER A 364 -9.53 -30.07 3.22
N SER A 365 -9.29 -29.43 4.36
CA SER A 365 -8.40 -29.93 5.41
C SER A 365 -9.03 -29.74 6.79
N THR A 366 -8.62 -30.53 7.78
CA THR A 366 -8.94 -30.31 9.19
C THR A 366 -8.01 -29.31 9.87
N GLY A 367 -7.01 -28.80 9.15
CA GLY A 367 -6.11 -27.74 9.63
C GLY A 367 -4.72 -27.79 9.02
N ALA A 368 -4.23 -28.95 8.58
CA ALA A 368 -2.93 -29.07 7.92
C ALA A 368 -2.98 -28.60 6.46
N ILE A 369 -2.06 -27.73 6.05
CA ILE A 369 -1.96 -27.20 4.69
C ILE A 369 -0.59 -27.56 4.17
N SER A 370 -0.50 -28.36 3.12
CA SER A 370 0.76 -28.89 2.61
C SER A 370 0.71 -29.14 1.12
N ALA A 371 1.84 -28.97 0.44
CA ALA A 371 2.01 -29.33 -0.96
C ALA A 371 3.45 -29.70 -1.29
N SER A 372 3.64 -30.53 -2.31
CA SER A 372 4.94 -30.66 -2.98
C SER A 372 5.13 -29.46 -3.90
N VAL A 373 6.21 -28.71 -3.68
CA VAL A 373 6.51 -27.46 -4.37
C VAL A 373 7.80 -27.65 -5.16
N ALA A 374 7.76 -27.37 -6.46
CA ALA A 374 8.92 -27.48 -7.35
C ALA A 374 10.07 -26.55 -6.89
N ALA A 375 11.29 -26.82 -7.37
CA ALA A 375 12.43 -25.92 -7.16
C ALA A 375 12.09 -24.50 -7.65
N HIS A 376 12.41 -23.49 -6.83
CA HIS A 376 12.08 -22.08 -7.06
C HIS A 376 10.59 -21.80 -7.26
N GLY A 377 9.72 -22.75 -6.90
CA GLY A 377 8.29 -22.71 -7.15
C GLY A 377 7.47 -22.26 -5.96
N VAL A 378 6.20 -21.98 -6.22
CA VAL A 378 5.19 -21.72 -5.20
C VAL A 378 3.99 -22.63 -5.38
N VAL A 379 3.31 -22.91 -4.27
CA VAL A 379 1.88 -23.24 -4.30
C VAL A 379 1.15 -22.14 -3.54
N MET A 380 0.21 -21.48 -4.21
CA MET A 380 -0.58 -20.40 -3.64
C MET A 380 -2.02 -20.87 -3.41
N TYR A 381 -2.47 -20.79 -2.16
CA TYR A 381 -3.84 -21.14 -1.76
C TYR A 381 -4.59 -19.92 -1.25
N ARG A 382 -5.90 -19.87 -1.48
CA ARG A 382 -6.84 -19.17 -0.59
C ARG A 382 -7.45 -20.17 0.37
N VAL A 383 -7.31 -19.91 1.66
CA VAL A 383 -7.73 -20.78 2.75
C VAL A 383 -8.88 -20.11 3.50
N SER A 384 -10.00 -20.81 3.60
CA SER A 384 -11.25 -20.31 4.22
C SER A 384 -11.79 -21.34 5.22
N ARG A 385 -12.63 -20.90 6.16
CA ARG A 385 -13.39 -21.83 7.02
C ARG A 385 -14.56 -22.40 6.20
N THR A 386 -14.80 -23.71 6.25
CA THR A 386 -15.86 -24.36 5.45
C THR A 386 -17.26 -24.05 6.00
N GLY A 387 -18.17 -23.51 5.17
CA GLY A 387 -19.61 -23.43 5.48
C GLY A 387 -20.22 -22.03 5.73
N THR A 388 -20.11 -21.10 4.77
CA THR A 388 -20.49 -19.66 4.80
C THR A 388 -19.40 -18.73 5.33
N LEU A 389 -19.55 -17.40 5.12
CA LEU A 389 -18.64 -16.35 5.61
C LEU A 389 -18.13 -16.74 7.00
N ALA A 390 -16.82 -16.62 7.25
CA ALA A 390 -16.24 -17.07 8.52
C ALA A 390 -17.12 -16.58 9.70
N ALA A 391 -17.43 -17.47 10.65
CA ALA A 391 -18.24 -17.09 11.79
C ALA A 391 -17.51 -15.98 12.56
N GLY A 392 -18.21 -14.87 12.82
CA GLY A 392 -17.70 -13.82 13.69
C GLY A 392 -17.53 -14.31 15.13
N PRO A 393 -16.93 -13.50 16.02
CA PRO A 393 -16.86 -13.80 17.44
C PRO A 393 -18.25 -14.10 18.02
N ALA A 394 -18.32 -15.00 19.00
CA ALA A 394 -19.57 -15.32 19.69
C ALA A 394 -20.17 -14.08 20.37
N ALA A 395 -21.47 -14.06 20.64
CA ALA A 395 -22.10 -12.98 21.39
C ALA A 395 -21.44 -12.83 22.78
N GLY A 396 -21.20 -11.58 23.20
CA GLY A 396 -20.56 -11.26 24.47
C GLY A 396 -19.49 -10.18 24.35
N THR A 397 -18.66 -10.11 25.40
CA THR A 397 -17.56 -9.15 25.51
C THR A 397 -16.23 -9.89 25.41
N HIS A 398 -15.37 -9.43 24.50
CA HIS A 398 -14.08 -10.05 24.20
C HIS A 398 -12.95 -9.04 24.41
N GLN A 399 -11.88 -9.45 25.09
CA GLN A 399 -10.64 -8.69 25.11
C GLN A 399 -9.92 -8.90 23.77
N ALA A 400 -9.70 -7.84 23.01
CA ALA A 400 -9.02 -7.88 21.73
C ALA A 400 -7.60 -8.48 21.84
N GLY A 401 -6.95 -8.29 23.01
CA GLY A 401 -5.66 -8.90 23.33
C GLY A 401 -5.68 -10.43 23.49
N ASP A 402 -6.84 -11.03 23.72
CA ASP A 402 -7.01 -12.49 23.87
C ASP A 402 -7.64 -13.15 22.62
N MET A 403 -8.19 -12.34 21.72
CA MET A 403 -8.75 -12.83 20.47
C MET A 403 -7.67 -13.35 19.52
N THR A 404 -8.04 -14.28 18.64
CA THR A 404 -7.16 -14.68 17.52
C THR A 404 -6.94 -13.50 16.59
N TRP A 405 -5.69 -13.11 16.40
CA TRP A 405 -5.31 -12.08 15.44
C TRP A 405 -5.11 -12.73 14.07
N GLN A 406 -5.74 -12.18 13.03
CA GLN A 406 -5.47 -12.61 11.65
C GLN A 406 -4.05 -12.19 11.23
N ALA A 407 -3.61 -11.04 11.76
CA ALA A 407 -2.29 -10.50 11.55
C ALA A 407 -1.92 -9.54 12.67
N SER A 408 -0.63 -9.44 12.93
CA SER A 408 -0.04 -8.40 13.75
C SER A 408 1.32 -8.03 13.21
N SER A 409 1.69 -6.78 13.37
CA SER A 409 2.95 -6.22 12.89
C SER A 409 3.32 -5.01 13.72
N ASN A 410 4.62 -4.78 13.91
CA ASN A 410 5.19 -3.69 14.68
C ASN A 410 6.45 -3.19 13.97
N GLY A 411 6.74 -1.89 14.11
CA GLY A 411 7.98 -1.30 13.63
C GLY A 411 9.21 -1.80 14.40
N TRP A 412 9.04 -2.16 15.68
CA TRP A 412 10.10 -2.69 16.54
C TRP A 412 9.55 -3.73 17.53
N GLY A 413 10.25 -4.85 17.67
CA GLY A 413 9.80 -5.99 18.46
C GLY A 413 8.44 -6.58 18.02
N PRO A 414 7.92 -7.60 18.71
CA PRO A 414 6.59 -8.15 18.43
C PRO A 414 5.46 -7.33 19.08
N ALA A 415 4.25 -7.47 18.56
CA ALA A 415 3.06 -7.01 19.28
C ALA A 415 2.78 -7.97 20.44
N GLU A 416 2.56 -7.40 21.62
CA GLU A 416 2.55 -8.12 22.88
C GLU A 416 1.14 -8.26 23.44
N ARG A 417 0.86 -9.41 24.05
CA ARG A 417 -0.44 -9.68 24.68
C ARG A 417 -0.34 -9.49 26.19
N ASN A 418 -1.20 -8.63 26.71
CA ASN A 418 -1.36 -8.35 28.14
C ASN A 418 -0.05 -7.88 28.83
N ARG A 419 0.85 -7.30 28.05
CA ARG A 419 2.12 -6.69 28.47
C ARG A 419 2.53 -5.64 27.43
N SER A 420 3.33 -4.67 27.83
CA SER A 420 3.92 -3.64 26.95
C SER A 420 4.89 -4.27 25.94
N ASN A 421 5.36 -3.52 24.95
CA ASN A 421 6.38 -3.99 24.02
C ASN A 421 7.76 -3.93 24.70
N GLY A 422 8.50 -5.05 24.79
CA GLY A 422 9.85 -5.07 25.38
C GLY A 422 10.98 -5.10 24.35
N GLU A 423 10.66 -4.77 23.09
CA GLU A 423 11.57 -4.60 21.94
C GLU A 423 12.18 -5.87 21.31
N GLN A 424 12.46 -6.94 22.06
CA GLN A 424 13.32 -8.02 21.55
C GLN A 424 12.56 -9.29 21.22
N ALA A 425 11.94 -9.91 22.22
CA ALA A 425 11.39 -11.25 22.14
C ALA A 425 9.95 -11.27 22.65
N ALA A 426 9.12 -12.13 22.05
CA ALA A 426 7.75 -12.30 22.51
C ALA A 426 7.71 -12.62 24.01
N GLY A 427 7.00 -11.82 24.79
CA GLY A 427 6.87 -11.98 26.22
C GLY A 427 7.88 -11.21 27.08
N ASP A 428 8.69 -10.32 26.54
CA ASP A 428 9.74 -9.61 27.28
C ASP A 428 9.30 -8.30 27.93
N GLY A 429 8.17 -7.74 27.50
CA GLY A 429 7.64 -6.49 28.05
C GLY A 429 7.04 -6.59 29.45
N ARG A 430 6.83 -5.42 30.05
CA ARG A 430 6.34 -5.24 31.43
C ARG A 430 4.81 -5.14 31.50
N THR A 431 4.29 -4.78 32.67
CA THR A 431 2.85 -4.48 32.80
C THR A 431 2.53 -3.21 32.01
N LEU A 432 1.51 -3.31 31.15
CA LEU A 432 0.93 -2.19 30.41
C LEU A 432 0.62 -1.03 31.36
N THR A 433 1.26 0.12 31.15
CA THR A 433 1.13 1.26 32.06
C THR A 433 1.12 2.56 31.27
N ILE A 434 0.03 3.32 31.36
CA ILE A 434 -0.08 4.65 30.74
C ILE A 434 -0.09 5.70 31.85
N ASN A 435 1.01 6.44 31.98
CA ASN A 435 1.18 7.52 32.96
C ASN A 435 0.77 7.08 34.38
N GLY A 436 1.34 5.96 34.82
CA GLY A 436 1.09 5.32 36.12
C GLY A 436 -0.22 4.53 36.24
N THR A 437 -1.11 4.55 35.23
CA THR A 437 -2.33 3.74 35.23
C THR A 437 -2.05 2.37 34.61
N THR A 438 -2.18 1.30 35.40
CA THR A 438 -1.86 -0.06 34.96
C THR A 438 -3.05 -0.80 34.37
N TYR A 439 -2.77 -1.68 33.40
CA TYR A 439 -3.75 -2.56 32.78
C TYR A 439 -3.27 -4.02 32.82
N SER A 440 -4.11 -4.91 33.33
CA SER A 440 -3.82 -6.36 33.32
C SER A 440 -4.18 -7.04 32.00
N GLN A 441 -4.89 -6.33 31.12
CA GLN A 441 -5.39 -6.79 29.84
C GLN A 441 -5.11 -5.74 28.78
N GLY A 442 -4.57 -6.13 27.65
CA GLY A 442 -4.31 -5.20 26.55
C GLY A 442 -3.32 -5.68 25.50
N ILE A 443 -2.89 -4.73 24.69
CA ILE A 443 -1.97 -4.95 23.58
C ILE A 443 -0.87 -3.90 23.67
N GLY A 444 0.36 -4.33 23.90
CA GLY A 444 1.55 -3.48 23.86
C GLY A 444 2.19 -3.51 22.48
N VAL A 445 2.48 -2.34 21.91
CA VAL A 445 3.04 -2.22 20.56
C VAL A 445 4.09 -1.13 20.46
N HIS A 446 4.87 -1.15 19.37
CA HIS A 446 5.73 -0.05 18.97
C HIS A 446 5.30 0.49 17.60
N ALA A 447 5.19 1.80 17.43
CA ALA A 447 4.77 2.41 16.17
C ALA A 447 5.82 2.27 15.04
N ASP A 448 5.44 2.23 13.76
CA ASP A 448 4.07 1.97 13.27
C ASP A 448 3.70 0.50 13.56
N SER A 449 2.47 0.25 14.01
CA SER A 449 1.97 -1.10 14.29
C SER A 449 0.56 -1.31 13.77
N ALA A 450 0.20 -2.57 13.58
CA ALA A 450 -1.17 -2.95 13.25
C ALA A 450 -1.51 -4.32 13.82
N VAL A 451 -2.70 -4.45 14.42
CA VAL A 451 -3.31 -5.72 14.84
C VAL A 451 -4.65 -5.86 14.15
N HIS A 452 -4.85 -6.99 13.47
CA HIS A 452 -6.02 -7.27 12.64
C HIS A 452 -6.89 -8.36 13.25
N LEU A 453 -8.17 -8.03 13.41
CA LEU A 453 -9.20 -8.88 14.01
C LEU A 453 -10.30 -9.14 12.98
N TYR A 454 -10.76 -10.39 12.94
CA TYR A 454 -11.96 -10.74 12.21
C TYR A 454 -13.19 -10.56 13.11
N LEU A 455 -14.10 -9.69 12.72
CA LEU A 455 -15.35 -9.45 13.41
C LEU A 455 -16.52 -10.25 12.82
N GLY A 456 -16.42 -10.64 11.54
CA GLY A 456 -17.51 -11.35 10.84
C GLY A 456 -18.84 -10.61 10.91
N ARG A 457 -18.81 -9.27 11.01
CA ARG A 457 -19.97 -8.39 11.20
C ARG A 457 -20.80 -8.66 12.46
N ALA A 458 -20.26 -9.42 13.41
CA ALA A 458 -20.94 -9.80 14.65
C ALA A 458 -20.76 -8.78 15.79
N CYS A 459 -19.84 -7.83 15.65
CA CYS A 459 -19.48 -6.91 16.73
C CYS A 459 -20.05 -5.50 16.51
N GLY A 460 -20.66 -4.93 17.53
CA GLY A 460 -21.32 -3.62 17.47
C GLY A 460 -20.44 -2.45 17.92
N ARG A 461 -19.45 -2.70 18.78
CA ARG A 461 -18.60 -1.64 19.37
C ARG A 461 -17.22 -2.12 19.79
N PHE A 462 -16.21 -1.29 19.56
CA PHE A 462 -14.87 -1.40 20.13
C PHE A 462 -14.61 -0.25 21.12
N THR A 463 -13.88 -0.52 22.20
CA THR A 463 -13.40 0.50 23.15
C THR A 463 -12.02 0.15 23.68
N ALA A 464 -11.17 1.14 23.92
CA ALA A 464 -9.87 0.96 24.58
C ALA A 464 -9.47 2.23 25.35
N GLN A 465 -8.59 2.08 26.34
CA GLN A 465 -7.78 3.18 26.87
C GLN A 465 -6.48 3.23 26.09
N VAL A 466 -6.09 4.38 25.56
CA VAL A 466 -4.93 4.51 24.68
C VAL A 466 -3.98 5.60 25.17
N GLY A 467 -2.68 5.34 25.07
CA GLY A 467 -1.60 6.26 25.43
C GLY A 467 -0.21 5.67 25.20
N VAL A 468 0.81 6.51 25.38
CA VAL A 468 2.21 6.07 25.38
C VAL A 468 2.45 5.22 26.63
N ASP A 469 3.17 4.12 26.47
CA ASP A 469 3.47 3.21 27.57
C ASP A 469 4.71 3.65 28.38
N ASP A 470 4.68 3.41 29.69
CA ASP A 470 5.72 3.82 30.65
C ASP A 470 6.99 2.92 30.59
N GLU A 471 7.03 1.87 29.76
CA GLU A 471 8.24 1.11 29.43
C GLU A 471 9.36 2.03 28.93
N VAL A 472 8.98 3.13 28.27
CA VAL A 472 9.86 4.23 27.88
C VAL A 472 9.47 5.53 28.58
N THR A 473 10.46 6.22 29.14
CA THR A 473 10.25 7.44 29.94
C THR A 473 10.68 8.72 29.22
N ASN A 474 10.93 8.64 27.91
CA ASN A 474 11.39 9.79 27.12
C ASN A 474 10.22 10.72 26.77
N GLY A 475 10.33 12.00 27.11
CA GLY A 475 9.30 13.00 26.86
C GLY A 475 9.02 13.31 25.38
N SER A 476 9.88 12.85 24.47
CA SER A 476 9.70 13.01 23.01
C SER A 476 8.79 11.96 22.38
N ALA A 477 8.46 10.88 23.10
CA ALA A 477 7.59 9.81 22.60
C ALA A 477 6.22 10.35 22.21
N SER A 478 5.76 10.02 21.00
CA SER A 478 4.46 10.46 20.54
C SER A 478 3.83 9.56 19.48
N VAL A 479 2.58 9.18 19.73
CA VAL A 479 1.88 8.22 18.88
C VAL A 479 0.46 8.68 18.54
N ARG A 480 -0.14 8.09 17.52
CA ARG A 480 -1.57 8.21 17.22
C ARG A 480 -2.18 6.83 17.16
N PHE A 481 -3.40 6.70 17.70
CA PHE A 481 -4.16 5.45 17.65
C PHE A 481 -5.28 5.60 16.65
N LEU A 482 -5.32 4.68 15.69
CA LEU A 482 -6.27 4.67 14.60
C LEU A 482 -7.03 3.35 14.63
N VAL A 483 -8.35 3.41 14.45
CA VAL A 483 -9.19 2.20 14.31
C VAL A 483 -9.82 2.22 12.94
N TYR A 484 -9.58 1.17 12.16
CA TYR A 484 -10.18 0.98 10.84
C TYR A 484 -11.14 -0.21 10.83
N GLY A 485 -12.28 -0.07 10.15
CA GLY A 485 -13.20 -1.16 9.84
C GLY A 485 -13.30 -1.36 8.34
N ASP A 486 -13.00 -2.57 7.86
CA ASP A 486 -12.91 -2.87 6.42
C ASP A 486 -12.04 -1.86 5.63
N GLY A 487 -10.95 -1.40 6.25
CA GLY A 487 -10.03 -0.41 5.69
C GLY A 487 -10.54 1.04 5.67
N THR A 488 -11.69 1.32 6.29
CA THR A 488 -12.23 2.68 6.47
C THR A 488 -11.90 3.21 7.85
N LEU A 489 -11.35 4.43 7.96
CA LEU A 489 -11.04 5.03 9.25
C LEU A 489 -12.32 5.28 10.04
N LEU A 490 -12.41 4.71 11.24
CA LEU A 490 -13.56 4.85 12.13
C LEU A 490 -13.26 5.78 13.32
N ALA A 491 -12.01 5.80 13.79
CA ALA A 491 -11.58 6.68 14.88
C ALA A 491 -10.09 7.04 14.78
N ASP A 492 -9.75 8.27 15.18
CA ASP A 492 -8.39 8.78 15.40
C ASP A 492 -8.35 9.40 16.80
N SER A 493 -7.39 8.98 17.64
CA SER A 493 -7.24 9.49 19.00
C SER A 493 -6.58 10.87 19.08
N GLY A 494 -6.03 11.37 17.96
CA GLY A 494 -5.08 12.47 17.92
C GLY A 494 -3.70 12.04 18.43
N VAL A 495 -2.77 12.99 18.53
CA VAL A 495 -1.43 12.72 19.08
C VAL A 495 -1.54 12.49 20.60
N LYS A 496 -0.91 11.40 21.06
CA LYS A 496 -0.65 11.08 22.46
C LYS A 496 0.83 11.29 22.76
N THR A 497 1.13 11.79 23.94
CA THR A 497 2.51 12.02 24.40
C THR A 497 2.74 11.31 25.73
N ALA A 498 4.00 11.03 26.08
CA ALA A 498 4.37 10.38 27.35
C ALA A 498 3.82 11.09 28.61
N SER A 499 3.55 12.41 28.54
CA SER A 499 3.01 13.19 29.65
C SER A 499 1.49 13.07 29.84
N GLN A 500 0.77 12.49 28.88
CA GLN A 500 -0.68 12.39 28.91
C GLN A 500 -1.13 11.09 29.58
N GLY A 501 -2.18 11.19 30.40
CA GLY A 501 -2.87 10.02 30.95
C GLY A 501 -3.64 9.24 29.87
N PRO A 502 -4.18 8.06 30.24
CA PRO A 502 -4.96 7.24 29.34
C PRO A 502 -6.16 8.01 28.80
N SER A 503 -6.40 7.88 27.50
CA SER A 503 -7.55 8.46 26.82
C SER A 503 -8.47 7.39 26.28
N THR A 504 -9.78 7.54 26.46
CA THR A 504 -10.74 6.55 25.94
C THR A 504 -10.95 6.74 24.45
N LEU A 505 -10.80 5.67 23.68
CA LEU A 505 -11.16 5.58 22.27
C LEU A 505 -12.31 4.59 22.12
N THR A 506 -13.48 5.04 21.66
CA THR A 506 -14.68 4.21 21.47
C THR A 506 -15.24 4.42 20.08
N VAL A 507 -15.61 3.34 19.40
CA VAL A 507 -16.09 3.40 18.02
C VAL A 507 -17.12 2.32 17.71
N PRO A 508 -18.18 2.63 16.94
CA PRO A 508 -19.10 1.60 16.44
C PRO A 508 -18.37 0.71 15.42
N THR A 509 -18.61 -0.60 15.51
CA THR A 509 -18.06 -1.60 14.57
C THR A 509 -19.15 -2.35 13.80
N THR A 510 -20.40 -1.92 13.94
CA THR A 510 -21.56 -2.57 13.35
C THR A 510 -21.41 -2.68 11.84
N GLY A 511 -21.59 -3.88 11.30
CA GLY A 511 -21.53 -4.13 9.87
C GLY A 511 -20.11 -4.34 9.32
N HIS A 512 -19.05 -4.14 10.11
CA HIS A 512 -17.68 -4.36 9.66
C HIS A 512 -17.23 -5.82 9.79
N ALA A 513 -16.60 -6.36 8.75
CA ALA A 513 -16.11 -7.73 8.75
C ALA A 513 -14.74 -7.84 9.44
N THR A 514 -13.90 -6.82 9.31
CA THR A 514 -12.57 -6.75 9.95
C THR A 514 -12.42 -5.47 10.76
N LEU A 515 -11.53 -5.53 11.76
CA LEU A 515 -11.06 -4.39 12.54
C LEU A 515 -9.53 -4.37 12.53
N GLU A 516 -8.96 -3.20 12.28
CA GLU A 516 -7.53 -2.94 12.39
C GLU A 516 -7.30 -1.92 13.50
N LEU A 517 -6.49 -2.31 14.49
CA LEU A 517 -5.99 -1.46 15.56
C LEU A 517 -4.58 -1.03 15.17
N ARG A 518 -4.41 0.24 14.78
CA ARG A 518 -3.15 0.77 14.26
C ARG A 518 -2.58 1.84 15.18
N VAL A 519 -1.28 1.80 15.39
CA VAL A 519 -0.54 2.92 16.01
C VAL A 519 0.42 3.49 14.98
N THR A 520 0.50 4.83 14.89
CA THR A 520 1.47 5.52 14.03
C THR A 520 2.33 6.50 14.80
N ASP A 521 3.55 6.74 14.31
CA ASP A 521 4.64 7.54 14.91
C ASP A 521 4.43 9.07 15.05
N ALA A 522 3.18 9.54 15.15
CA ALA A 522 2.79 10.96 15.10
C ALA A 522 3.43 11.81 13.96
N ARG A 523 4.10 11.15 13.00
CA ARG A 523 4.91 11.72 11.92
C ARG A 523 6.13 12.54 12.37
N ASN A 524 6.72 12.23 13.53
CA ASN A 524 7.98 12.81 13.99
C ASN A 524 9.12 11.79 14.17
N GLY A 525 8.92 10.55 13.68
CA GLY A 525 9.89 9.47 13.74
C GLY A 525 9.61 8.52 14.90
N ILE A 526 9.98 7.25 14.73
CA ILE A 526 9.52 6.14 15.58
C ILE A 526 10.17 6.04 16.98
N SER A 527 11.03 6.98 17.37
CA SER A 527 11.86 6.79 18.58
C SER A 527 11.04 6.83 19.86
N TYR A 528 11.12 5.76 20.66
CA TYR A 528 10.39 5.61 21.93
C TYR A 528 8.87 5.56 21.77
N ASP A 529 8.36 5.18 20.61
CA ASP A 529 6.92 5.13 20.33
C ASP A 529 6.28 3.80 20.80
N HIS A 530 6.56 3.45 22.05
CA HIS A 530 5.88 2.37 22.76
C HIS A 530 4.48 2.83 23.16
N ALA A 531 3.50 2.00 22.89
CA ALA A 531 2.10 2.39 22.93
C ALA A 531 1.22 1.24 23.40
N ASP A 532 0.22 1.61 24.19
CA ASP A 532 -0.68 0.67 24.84
C ASP A 532 -2.11 0.84 24.36
N TRP A 533 -2.71 -0.27 23.94
CA TRP A 533 -4.15 -0.46 23.95
C TRP A 533 -4.54 -1.12 25.28
N GLY A 534 -4.86 -0.33 26.29
CA GLY A 534 -5.31 -0.78 27.61
C GLY A 534 -6.78 -1.21 27.62
N ALA A 535 -7.05 -2.41 28.14
CA ALA A 535 -8.37 -3.07 28.17
C ALA A 535 -9.19 -2.97 26.87
N PRO A 536 -8.60 -3.27 25.69
CA PRO A 536 -9.26 -3.12 24.40
C PRO A 536 -10.34 -4.19 24.26
N THR A 537 -11.58 -3.74 24.17
CA THR A 537 -12.76 -4.57 24.35
C THR A 537 -13.67 -4.48 23.14
N LEU A 538 -14.10 -5.63 22.62
CA LEU A 538 -15.14 -5.78 21.59
C LEU A 538 -16.44 -6.28 22.22
N THR A 539 -17.56 -5.66 21.87
CA THR A 539 -18.90 -6.13 22.23
C THR A 539 -19.60 -6.67 20.99
N CYS A 540 -19.99 -7.94 21.02
CA CYS A 540 -20.61 -8.66 19.90
C CYS A 540 -21.97 -9.23 20.30
N GLY A 541 -22.93 -9.28 19.37
CA GLY A 541 -24.32 -9.62 19.67
C GLY A 541 -25.22 -9.72 18.45
#